data_AF-A0A6P2BW38-F1
#
_entry.id   AF-A0A6P2BW38-F1
#
_cell.length_a   1.000
_cell.length_b   1.000
_cell.length_c   1.000
_cell.angle_alpha   90.00
_cell.angle_beta   90.00
_cell.angle_gamma   90.00
#
_symmetry.space_group_name_H-M   'P 1'
#
loop_
_entity.id
_entity.type
_entity.pdbx_description
1 polymer ?
#
loop_
_entity_poly.entity_id
_entity_poly.type
_entity_poly.pdbx_seq_one_letter_code
_entity_poly.pdbx_strand_id
1 'polypeptide(L)'
;MTPKVRLGRRALAVSVPLFAAGVLAAGCGTTSYKGTPASGASSGTGSAHAGASAGAGADAGAASAPPVTPVPTVSGGRVAAGGAACVGWPANAPSAVLPVSFVPVSVERCVTGAQDIPGKGMWVTATLQRSDAALSGLVNALRHPAGSRAPGTVCPMIAVIPPQIVLTDASGDQLIPRVPVTGCGLVQSQVLVALQSLHWKPVSVRLIAKIPAASTAPASGPSATQVQPAPTRPASGGGIHP
;
A
#
# COMPACT_ATOMS: atom_id res chain seq x y z
N MET A 1 -10.65 45.78 36.02
CA MET A 1 -9.49 46.16 35.20
C MET A 1 -8.87 44.89 34.66
N THR A 2 -9.07 44.60 33.38
CA THR A 2 -8.75 43.29 32.78
C THR A 2 -7.84 43.53 31.56
N PRO A 3 -6.61 43.01 31.52
CA PRO A 3 -5.74 43.21 30.37
C PRO A 3 -6.10 42.25 29.23
N LYS A 4 -6.25 42.84 28.04
CA LYS A 4 -6.62 42.22 26.77
C LYS A 4 -5.34 41.81 26.04
N VAL A 5 -4.99 40.52 26.05
CA VAL A 5 -3.81 40.01 25.34
C VAL A 5 -4.15 39.81 23.86
N ARG A 6 -3.46 40.55 22.96
CA ARG A 6 -3.53 40.37 21.51
C ARG A 6 -2.51 39.31 21.09
N LEU A 7 -2.98 38.20 20.50
CA LEU A 7 -2.13 37.19 19.88
C LEU A 7 -1.78 37.61 18.45
N GLY A 8 -0.51 37.92 18.19
CA GLY A 8 0.02 38.21 16.86
C GLY A 8 0.22 36.94 16.03
N ARG A 9 -0.36 36.91 14.82
CA ARG A 9 -0.08 35.91 13.79
C ARG A 9 1.31 36.16 13.21
N ARG A 10 2.27 35.28 13.47
CA ARG A 10 3.49 35.16 12.67
C ARG A 10 3.31 34.01 11.68
N ALA A 11 3.26 34.37 10.39
CA ALA A 11 3.35 33.44 9.29
C ALA A 11 4.79 32.92 9.20
N LEU A 12 4.98 31.62 9.40
CA LEU A 12 6.24 30.94 9.09
C LEU A 12 6.14 30.42 7.65
N ALA A 13 7.00 30.97 6.80
CA ALA A 13 7.22 30.51 5.44
C ALA A 13 7.83 29.11 5.47
N VAL A 14 7.16 28.15 4.84
CA VAL A 14 7.66 26.79 4.64
C VAL A 14 8.43 26.77 3.33
N SER A 15 9.76 26.67 3.42
CA SER A 15 10.65 26.42 2.29
C SER A 15 10.62 24.92 1.95
N VAL A 16 10.24 24.60 0.71
CA VAL A 16 10.28 23.24 0.15
C VAL A 16 11.59 23.06 -0.62
N PRO A 17 12.49 22.13 -0.23
CA PRO A 17 13.63 21.78 -1.07
C PRO A 17 13.22 20.83 -2.20
N LEU A 18 13.71 21.15 -3.38
CA LEU A 18 13.56 20.44 -4.65
C LEU A 18 14.13 19.02 -4.64
N PHE A 19 13.48 18.18 -5.44
CA PHE A 19 13.86 16.82 -5.82
C PHE A 19 15.27 16.74 -6.44
N ALA A 20 16.03 15.73 -6.03
CA ALA A 20 17.11 15.17 -6.83
C ALA A 20 16.77 13.70 -7.14
N ALA A 21 16.55 13.41 -8.42
CA ALA A 21 16.40 12.07 -8.95
C ALA A 21 17.77 11.38 -8.98
N GLY A 22 17.91 10.28 -8.24
CA GLY A 22 19.07 9.39 -8.31
C GLY A 22 18.74 8.14 -9.10
N VAL A 23 19.29 8.04 -10.31
CA VAL A 23 19.34 6.82 -11.12
C VAL A 23 20.47 5.93 -10.58
N LEU A 24 20.17 4.71 -10.13
CA LEU A 24 21.20 3.72 -9.80
C LEU A 24 20.95 2.41 -10.55
N ALA A 25 21.80 2.27 -11.57
CA ALA A 25 22.42 1.10 -12.18
C ALA A 25 21.96 -0.31 -11.76
N ALA A 26 21.73 -1.11 -12.82
CA ALA A 26 21.73 -2.56 -12.83
C ALA A 26 23.02 -3.15 -12.24
N GLY A 27 22.87 -4.23 -11.47
CA GLY A 27 23.96 -5.09 -11.02
C GLY A 27 23.53 -6.55 -11.06
N CYS A 28 23.88 -7.24 -12.14
CA CYS A 28 23.85 -8.70 -12.22
C CYS A 28 24.92 -9.27 -11.29
N GLY A 29 24.52 -10.16 -10.38
CA GLY A 29 25.44 -10.93 -9.53
C GLY A 29 25.08 -12.41 -9.57
N THR A 30 25.68 -13.14 -10.50
CA THR A 30 25.68 -14.61 -10.52
C THR A 30 26.76 -15.12 -9.57
N THR A 31 26.37 -15.69 -8.44
CA THR A 31 27.28 -16.48 -7.60
C THR A 31 27.00 -17.96 -7.78
N SER A 32 27.87 -18.60 -8.57
CA SER A 32 28.07 -20.03 -8.62
C SER A 32 28.52 -20.53 -7.25
N TYR A 33 27.70 -21.33 -6.56
CA TYR A 33 28.18 -22.16 -5.46
C TYR A 33 28.28 -23.61 -5.93
N LYS A 34 29.52 -24.09 -5.96
CA LYS A 34 29.94 -25.45 -6.30
C LYS A 34 30.00 -26.23 -4.99
N GLY A 35 29.05 -27.14 -4.79
CA GLY A 35 29.03 -28.08 -3.66
C GLY A 35 28.47 -29.42 -4.10
N THR A 36 29.37 -30.36 -4.39
CA THR A 36 29.11 -31.76 -4.77
C THR A 36 28.99 -32.65 -3.50
N PRO A 37 28.60 -33.94 -3.60
CA PRO A 37 27.30 -34.43 -3.16
C PRO A 37 27.36 -35.34 -1.91
N ALA A 38 26.20 -35.61 -1.31
CA ALA A 38 26.00 -36.77 -0.45
C ALA A 38 24.83 -37.62 -0.98
N SER A 39 25.19 -38.87 -1.25
CA SER A 39 24.39 -39.95 -1.81
C SER A 39 23.28 -40.41 -0.86
N GLY A 40 22.09 -40.68 -1.41
CA GLY A 40 21.00 -41.32 -0.67
C GLY A 40 20.00 -41.92 -1.66
N ALA A 41 20.25 -43.17 -2.05
CA ALA A 41 19.41 -43.93 -2.98
C ALA A 41 18.06 -44.31 -2.34
N SER A 42 17.00 -44.30 -3.13
CA SER A 42 15.83 -45.16 -2.94
C SER A 42 15.13 -45.33 -4.28
N SER A 43 15.26 -46.53 -4.82
CA SER A 43 14.68 -47.03 -6.06
C SER A 43 13.16 -47.11 -5.96
N GLY A 44 12.46 -46.71 -7.01
CA GLY A 44 11.01 -46.91 -7.17
C GLY A 44 10.69 -47.04 -8.65
N THR A 45 10.75 -48.27 -9.14
CA THR A 45 10.47 -48.70 -10.52
C THR A 45 8.97 -48.66 -10.80
N GLY A 46 8.58 -48.11 -11.96
CA GLY A 46 7.18 -48.10 -12.41
C GLY A 46 7.02 -47.55 -13.83
N SER A 47 7.38 -48.36 -14.83
CA SER A 47 7.03 -48.25 -16.26
C SER A 47 5.49 -48.47 -16.43
N ALA A 48 4.74 -48.13 -17.48
CA ALA A 48 4.95 -47.66 -18.86
C ALA A 48 3.60 -47.19 -19.47
N HIS A 49 3.68 -46.76 -20.74
CA HIS A 49 2.64 -46.59 -21.80
C HIS A 49 2.17 -45.15 -22.05
N ALA A 50 2.67 -44.44 -23.07
CA ALA A 50 2.59 -44.60 -24.54
C ALA A 50 1.25 -44.14 -25.13
N GLY A 51 1.30 -43.15 -26.04
CA GLY A 51 0.19 -42.75 -26.90
C GLY A 51 0.41 -41.42 -27.63
N ALA A 52 0.86 -41.49 -28.88
CA ALA A 52 0.91 -40.42 -29.89
C ALA A 52 -0.52 -39.89 -30.22
N SER A 53 -0.79 -38.78 -30.92
CA SER A 53 -0.27 -38.33 -32.21
C SER A 53 -0.79 -36.92 -32.54
N ALA A 54 -0.18 -36.32 -33.56
CA ALA A 54 -0.43 -35.02 -34.17
C ALA A 54 -1.86 -34.75 -34.67
N GLY A 55 -2.18 -33.47 -34.75
CA GLY A 55 -3.26 -32.91 -35.57
C GLY A 55 -2.94 -31.46 -35.92
N ALA A 56 -2.40 -31.23 -37.12
CA ALA A 56 -2.28 -29.92 -37.73
C ALA A 56 -3.62 -29.55 -38.37
N GLY A 57 -4.07 -28.31 -38.17
CA GLY A 57 -5.18 -27.69 -38.88
C GLY A 57 -4.95 -26.19 -38.86
N ALA A 58 -4.53 -25.65 -40.00
CA ALA A 58 -4.45 -24.22 -40.25
C ALA A 58 -5.74 -23.79 -40.92
N ASP A 59 -6.37 -22.71 -40.44
CA ASP A 59 -7.27 -21.88 -41.24
C ASP A 59 -7.14 -20.42 -40.81
N ALA A 60 -7.22 -19.56 -41.83
CA ALA A 60 -6.77 -18.19 -41.86
C ALA A 60 -7.81 -17.18 -41.34
N GLY A 61 -7.29 -16.03 -40.88
CA GLY A 61 -7.90 -14.72 -41.12
C GLY A 61 -9.00 -14.25 -40.16
N ALA A 62 -8.61 -13.53 -39.11
CA ALA A 62 -9.37 -12.38 -38.62
C ALA A 62 -8.44 -11.41 -37.86
N ALA A 63 -8.66 -10.13 -38.10
CA ALA A 63 -7.80 -9.01 -37.72
C ALA A 63 -7.45 -8.93 -36.22
N SER A 64 -6.21 -8.52 -35.95
CA SER A 64 -5.69 -8.21 -34.61
C SER A 64 -6.48 -7.07 -33.96
N ALA A 65 -7.34 -7.42 -33.01
CA ALA A 65 -7.74 -6.53 -31.92
C ALA A 65 -6.66 -6.58 -30.82
N PRO A 66 -6.37 -5.48 -30.11
CA PRO A 66 -5.42 -5.51 -28.99
C PRO A 66 -5.90 -6.49 -27.90
N PRO A 67 -4.98 -7.17 -27.19
CA PRO A 67 -5.36 -8.10 -26.14
C PRO A 67 -6.05 -7.32 -25.01
N VAL A 68 -7.37 -7.49 -24.92
CA VAL A 68 -8.11 -7.15 -23.70
C VAL A 68 -7.64 -8.16 -22.66
N THR A 69 -6.76 -7.74 -21.76
CA THR A 69 -6.38 -8.53 -20.59
C THR A 69 -7.65 -8.99 -19.89
N PRO A 70 -7.92 -10.31 -19.78
CA PRO A 70 -9.09 -10.78 -19.06
C PRO A 70 -8.96 -10.33 -17.61
N VAL A 71 -9.96 -9.57 -17.14
CA VAL A 71 -10.16 -9.29 -15.72
C VAL A 71 -10.18 -10.64 -14.99
N PRO A 72 -9.37 -10.85 -13.93
CA PRO A 72 -9.46 -12.08 -13.18
C PRO A 72 -10.85 -12.17 -12.56
N THR A 73 -11.70 -13.00 -13.15
CA THR A 73 -12.90 -13.49 -12.47
C THR A 73 -12.40 -14.35 -11.32
N VAL A 74 -12.72 -13.94 -10.11
CA VAL A 74 -12.41 -14.68 -8.88
C VAL A 74 -13.05 -16.06 -8.99
N SER A 75 -12.23 -17.08 -9.32
CA SER A 75 -12.59 -18.48 -9.20
C SER A 75 -11.95 -18.98 -7.90
N GLY A 76 -12.78 -19.15 -6.87
CA GLY A 76 -12.36 -19.65 -5.57
C GLY A 76 -13.39 -19.38 -4.47
N GLY A 77 -14.30 -20.33 -4.25
CA GLY A 77 -15.21 -20.37 -3.09
C GLY A 77 -16.33 -19.32 -3.11
N ARG A 78 -17.56 -19.75 -2.80
CA ARG A 78 -18.73 -18.85 -2.71
C ARG A 78 -18.56 -17.85 -1.57
N VAL A 79 -17.93 -16.70 -1.81
CA VAL A 79 -18.17 -15.49 -1.04
C VAL A 79 -19.29 -14.75 -1.77
N ALA A 80 -20.44 -14.60 -1.10
CA ALA A 80 -21.60 -13.95 -1.69
C ALA A 80 -21.23 -12.55 -2.22
N ALA A 81 -21.47 -12.33 -3.51
CA ALA A 81 -21.37 -11.00 -4.10
C ALA A 81 -22.34 -10.07 -3.34
N GLY A 82 -21.80 -9.04 -2.67
CA GLY A 82 -22.60 -8.06 -1.93
C GLY A 82 -22.37 -7.99 -0.42
N GLY A 83 -21.46 -8.78 0.16
CA GLY A 83 -21.04 -8.58 1.56
C GLY A 83 -20.49 -7.17 1.78
N ALA A 84 -20.96 -6.48 2.83
CA ALA A 84 -20.49 -5.14 3.17
C ALA A 84 -19.02 -5.18 3.59
N ALA A 85 -18.09 -4.88 2.67
CA ALA A 85 -16.66 -4.98 2.94
C ALA A 85 -16.30 -4.16 4.19
N CYS A 86 -15.60 -4.83 5.10
CA CYS A 86 -15.14 -4.30 6.39
C CYS A 86 -16.20 -3.82 7.39
N VAL A 87 -17.50 -3.88 7.09
CA VAL A 87 -18.53 -3.45 8.06
C VAL A 87 -18.66 -4.50 9.15
N GLY A 88 -18.49 -4.10 10.41
CA GLY A 88 -18.49 -5.02 11.55
C GLY A 88 -17.26 -5.93 11.62
N TRP A 89 -16.22 -5.66 10.81
CA TRP A 89 -14.96 -6.39 10.84
C TRP A 89 -13.93 -5.65 11.72
N PRO A 90 -13.12 -6.37 12.52
CA PRO A 90 -13.20 -7.81 12.78
C PRO A 90 -14.41 -8.16 13.64
N ALA A 91 -15.15 -9.20 13.27
CA ALA A 91 -16.36 -9.59 13.99
C ALA A 91 -15.99 -10.45 15.21
N ASN A 92 -16.07 -9.87 16.41
CA ASN A 92 -16.06 -10.56 17.71
C ASN A 92 -14.89 -11.54 18.00
N ALA A 93 -13.82 -11.55 17.20
CA ALA A 93 -12.66 -12.38 17.47
C ALA A 93 -11.92 -11.88 18.73
N PRO A 94 -11.51 -12.78 19.64
CA PRO A 94 -10.79 -12.41 20.85
C PRO A 94 -9.42 -11.78 20.50
N SER A 95 -8.98 -10.82 21.31
CA SER A 95 -7.63 -10.27 21.21
C SER A 95 -6.71 -10.83 22.28
N ALA A 96 -5.67 -11.55 21.86
CA ALA A 96 -4.70 -12.17 22.77
C ALA A 96 -3.30 -12.23 22.18
N VAL A 97 -2.31 -12.52 23.03
CA VAL A 97 -0.97 -12.93 22.56
C VAL A 97 -1.14 -14.22 21.74
N LEU A 98 -0.44 -14.31 20.61
CA LEU A 98 -0.56 -15.45 19.71
C LEU A 98 -0.10 -16.76 20.39
N PRO A 99 -1.00 -17.73 20.67
CA PRO A 99 -0.60 -18.98 21.30
C PRO A 99 0.37 -19.77 20.43
N VAL A 100 1.27 -20.53 21.06
CA VAL A 100 2.22 -21.40 20.34
C VAL A 100 1.53 -22.52 19.56
N SER A 101 0.36 -22.97 20.05
CA SER A 101 -0.48 -23.98 19.42
C SER A 101 -1.34 -23.44 18.28
N PHE A 102 -1.53 -22.11 18.18
CA PHE A 102 -2.36 -21.52 17.14
C PHE A 102 -1.60 -21.51 15.81
N VAL A 103 -2.09 -22.25 14.82
CA VAL A 103 -1.48 -22.36 13.49
C VAL A 103 -2.43 -21.73 12.47
N PRO A 104 -2.21 -20.47 12.07
CA PRO A 104 -3.09 -19.82 11.10
C PRO A 104 -2.93 -20.46 9.73
N VAL A 105 -4.05 -20.67 9.06
CA VAL A 105 -4.13 -21.05 7.64
C VAL A 105 -4.48 -19.86 6.75
N SER A 106 -5.03 -18.79 7.34
CA SER A 106 -5.26 -17.53 6.65
C SER A 106 -5.12 -16.34 7.58
N VAL A 107 -4.90 -15.17 7.00
CA VAL A 107 -4.93 -13.87 7.67
C VAL A 107 -5.74 -12.89 6.85
N GLU A 108 -6.58 -12.13 7.52
CA GLU A 108 -7.40 -11.09 6.92
C GLU A 108 -7.03 -9.71 7.44
N ARG A 109 -7.22 -8.69 6.60
CA ARG A 109 -7.16 -7.29 6.99
C ARG A 109 -8.20 -6.47 6.26
N CYS A 110 -8.71 -5.44 6.91
CA CYS A 110 -9.40 -4.37 6.20
C CYS A 110 -8.42 -3.24 5.85
N VAL A 111 -8.42 -2.82 4.58
CA VAL A 111 -7.71 -1.62 4.15
C VAL A 111 -8.69 -0.61 3.54
N THR A 112 -8.49 0.67 3.85
CA THR A 112 -9.20 1.76 3.21
C THR A 112 -8.23 2.59 2.37
N GLY A 113 -8.66 3.02 1.19
CA GLY A 113 -7.78 3.79 0.30
C GLY A 113 -8.48 4.28 -0.95
N ALA A 114 -7.85 5.27 -1.60
CA ALA A 114 -8.27 5.75 -2.91
C ALA A 114 -7.91 4.72 -3.99
N GLN A 115 -8.86 4.38 -4.84
CA GLN A 115 -8.69 3.49 -5.98
C GLN A 115 -9.36 4.09 -7.22
N ASP A 116 -8.73 3.97 -8.38
CA ASP A 116 -9.40 4.22 -9.65
C ASP A 116 -10.26 3.02 -10.02
N ILE A 117 -11.54 3.26 -10.24
CA ILE A 117 -12.51 2.22 -10.58
C ILE A 117 -12.84 2.39 -12.06
N PRO A 118 -12.53 1.40 -12.93
CA PRO A 118 -12.77 1.50 -14.37
C PRO A 118 -14.21 1.94 -14.68
N GLY A 119 -14.33 3.02 -15.46
CA GLY A 119 -15.63 3.61 -15.84
C GLY A 119 -16.37 4.36 -14.72
N LYS A 120 -15.83 4.44 -13.50
CA LYS A 120 -16.43 5.16 -12.36
C LYS A 120 -15.52 6.24 -11.74
N GLY A 121 -14.24 6.27 -12.14
CA GLY A 121 -13.23 7.23 -11.69
C GLY A 121 -12.67 6.92 -10.30
N MET A 122 -12.12 7.92 -9.63
CA MET A 122 -11.51 7.77 -8.31
C MET A 122 -12.55 7.63 -7.19
N TRP A 123 -12.35 6.64 -6.32
CA TRP A 123 -13.19 6.38 -5.14
C TRP A 123 -12.35 6.07 -3.91
N VAL A 124 -12.83 6.50 -2.74
CA VAL A 124 -12.43 5.90 -1.46
C VAL A 124 -13.13 4.56 -1.35
N THR A 125 -12.35 3.51 -1.10
CA THR A 125 -12.83 2.12 -0.98
C THR A 125 -12.45 1.53 0.37
N ALA A 126 -13.26 0.59 0.86
CA ALA A 126 -12.89 -0.36 1.89
C ALA A 126 -12.74 -1.74 1.24
N THR A 127 -11.57 -2.36 1.40
CA THR A 127 -11.26 -3.67 0.83
C THR A 127 -10.92 -4.63 1.97
N LEU A 128 -11.71 -5.70 2.11
CA LEU A 128 -11.30 -6.85 2.90
C LEU A 128 -10.31 -7.65 2.07
N GLN A 129 -9.12 -7.87 2.59
CA GLN A 129 -8.07 -8.64 1.95
C GLN A 129 -7.74 -9.87 2.78
N ARG A 130 -7.39 -10.96 2.09
CA ARG A 130 -6.94 -12.21 2.70
C ARG A 130 -5.62 -12.66 2.11
N SER A 131 -4.78 -13.29 2.93
CA SER A 131 -3.62 -14.06 2.49
C SER A 131 -3.70 -15.45 3.12
N ASP A 132 -3.52 -16.47 2.30
CA ASP A 132 -3.58 -17.89 2.70
C ASP A 132 -2.21 -18.58 2.60
N ALA A 133 -1.16 -17.82 2.28
CA ALA A 133 0.18 -18.35 2.02
C ALA A 133 1.26 -17.53 2.74
N ALA A 134 2.43 -18.14 2.90
CA ALA A 134 3.63 -17.53 3.49
C ALA A 134 3.44 -16.92 4.89
N LEU A 135 2.54 -17.50 5.70
CA LEU A 135 2.18 -16.97 7.02
C LEU A 135 3.24 -17.19 8.11
N SER A 136 4.20 -18.10 7.89
CA SER A 136 5.21 -18.46 8.89
C SER A 136 6.05 -17.26 9.35
N GLY A 137 6.44 -16.37 8.44
CA GLY A 137 7.15 -15.14 8.77
C GLY A 137 6.34 -14.22 9.69
N LEU A 138 5.04 -14.08 9.42
CA LEU A 138 4.13 -13.30 10.26
C LEU A 138 3.95 -13.94 11.64
N VAL A 139 3.74 -15.25 11.71
CA VAL A 139 3.59 -15.98 12.99
C VAL A 139 4.83 -15.82 13.85
N ASN A 140 6.02 -15.96 13.26
CA ASN A 140 7.28 -15.78 13.97
C ASN A 140 7.45 -14.34 14.49
N ALA A 141 7.08 -13.35 13.68
CA ALA A 141 7.12 -11.94 14.09
C ALA A 141 6.11 -11.62 15.20
N LEU A 142 4.91 -12.19 15.16
CA LEU A 142 3.88 -11.97 16.18
C LEU A 142 4.19 -12.66 17.52
N ARG A 143 4.96 -13.75 17.50
CA ARG A 143 5.44 -14.45 18.70
C ARG A 143 6.69 -13.82 19.31
N HIS A 144 7.25 -12.80 18.66
CA HIS A 144 8.42 -12.14 19.20
C HIS A 144 8.08 -11.45 20.53
N PRO A 145 8.95 -11.56 21.55
CA PRO A 145 8.72 -10.88 22.82
C PRO A 145 8.59 -9.37 22.63
N ALA A 146 7.72 -8.73 23.43
CA ALA A 146 7.70 -7.28 23.51
C ALA A 146 9.04 -6.76 24.04
N GLY A 147 9.51 -5.64 23.47
CA GLY A 147 10.76 -5.02 23.89
C GLY A 147 10.62 -4.32 25.23
N SER A 148 11.71 -4.28 26.00
CA SER A 148 11.83 -3.46 27.21
C SER A 148 12.46 -2.10 26.88
N ARG A 149 12.14 -1.08 27.69
CA ARG A 149 12.77 0.25 27.59
C ARG A 149 13.95 0.30 28.56
N ALA A 150 15.14 0.61 28.06
CA ALA A 150 16.29 0.86 28.91
C ALA A 150 16.11 2.19 29.69
N PRO A 151 16.56 2.28 30.96
CA PRO A 151 16.55 3.52 31.72
C PRO A 151 17.22 4.67 30.95
N GLY A 152 16.67 5.89 31.06
CA GLY A 152 17.20 7.07 30.37
C GLY A 152 16.92 7.17 28.87
N THR A 153 16.32 6.13 28.25
CA THR A 153 15.94 6.20 26.83
C THR A 153 14.81 7.18 26.62
N VAL A 154 14.94 8.15 25.71
CA VAL A 154 13.85 9.05 25.29
C VAL A 154 13.10 8.41 24.12
N CYS A 155 11.77 8.30 24.24
CA CYS A 155 10.92 7.73 23.19
C CYS A 155 10.31 8.83 22.32
N PRO A 156 10.18 8.59 21.00
CA PRO A 156 9.49 9.53 20.12
C PRO A 156 8.00 9.61 20.48
N MET A 157 7.44 10.82 20.43
CA MET A 157 6.00 11.06 20.61
C MET A 157 5.24 10.86 19.29
N ILE A 158 5.42 9.69 18.67
CA ILE A 158 4.72 9.33 17.43
C ILE A 158 3.65 8.28 17.74
N ALA A 159 2.47 8.45 17.17
CA ALA A 159 1.42 7.45 17.19
C ALA A 159 1.47 6.67 15.87
N VAL A 160 1.74 5.37 15.95
CA VAL A 160 1.62 4.45 14.80
C VAL A 160 0.42 3.57 15.06
N ILE A 161 -0.60 3.66 14.21
CA ILE A 161 -1.77 2.78 14.27
C ILE A 161 -1.36 1.47 13.58
N PRO A 162 -1.27 0.33 14.31
CA PRO A 162 -0.93 -0.94 13.70
C PRO A 162 -2.04 -1.36 12.73
N PRO A 163 -1.71 -2.01 11.61
CA PRO A 163 -2.71 -2.69 10.80
C PRO A 163 -3.44 -3.72 11.66
N GLN A 164 -4.76 -3.61 11.77
CA GLN A 164 -5.56 -4.67 12.40
C GLN A 164 -5.61 -5.88 11.47
N ILE A 165 -5.37 -7.06 12.03
CA ILE A 165 -5.43 -8.32 11.34
C ILE A 165 -6.24 -9.34 12.14
N VAL A 166 -6.86 -10.28 11.43
CA VAL A 166 -7.50 -11.47 12.01
C VAL A 166 -6.79 -12.68 11.45
N LEU A 167 -6.32 -13.55 12.34
CA LEU A 167 -5.81 -14.85 11.99
C LEU A 167 -6.94 -15.87 12.08
N THR A 168 -6.98 -16.81 11.14
CA THR A 168 -7.93 -17.93 11.18
C THR A 168 -7.16 -19.23 11.01
N ASP A 169 -7.42 -20.20 11.88
CA ASP A 169 -6.81 -21.54 11.81
C ASP A 169 -7.65 -22.52 10.98
N ALA A 170 -7.23 -23.79 10.97
CA ALA A 170 -7.88 -24.84 10.19
C ALA A 170 -9.27 -25.25 10.73
N SER A 171 -9.56 -25.03 12.02
CA SER A 171 -10.89 -25.25 12.61
C SER A 171 -11.84 -24.08 12.33
N GLY A 172 -11.30 -22.94 11.85
CA GLY A 172 -12.07 -21.72 11.61
C GLY A 172 -12.08 -20.78 12.83
N ASP A 173 -11.28 -21.08 13.86
CA ASP A 173 -11.16 -20.22 15.03
C ASP A 173 -10.43 -18.94 14.64
N GLN A 174 -10.99 -17.81 15.07
CA GLN A 174 -10.48 -16.48 14.75
C GLN A 174 -9.77 -15.86 15.94
N LEU A 175 -8.67 -15.17 15.68
CA LEU A 175 -7.88 -14.48 16.69
C LEU A 175 -7.39 -13.13 16.17
N ILE A 176 -7.53 -12.07 16.96
CA ILE A 176 -6.85 -10.79 16.73
C ILE A 176 -5.53 -10.83 17.51
N PRO A 177 -4.39 -11.10 16.87
CA PRO A 177 -3.13 -11.20 17.59
C PRO A 177 -2.74 -9.83 18.15
N ARG A 178 -2.35 -9.81 19.42
CA ARG A 178 -1.68 -8.63 19.99
C ARG A 178 -0.34 -8.46 19.30
N VAL A 179 -0.17 -7.32 18.66
CA VAL A 179 1.05 -6.99 17.93
C VAL A 179 2.16 -6.67 18.94
N PRO A 180 3.32 -7.34 18.88
CA PRO A 180 4.43 -7.02 19.76
C PRO A 180 4.96 -5.61 19.47
N VAL A 181 5.24 -4.89 20.55
CA VAL A 181 5.76 -3.52 20.51
C VAL A 181 7.19 -3.47 21.05
N THR A 182 7.91 -2.42 20.72
CA THR A 182 9.21 -2.05 21.29
C THR A 182 9.02 -1.48 22.70
N GLY A 183 10.12 -1.24 23.43
CA GLY A 183 10.07 -0.55 24.73
C GLY A 183 9.47 0.86 24.68
N CYS A 184 9.39 1.47 23.49
CA CYS A 184 8.73 2.75 23.27
C CYS A 184 7.26 2.65 22.83
N GLY A 185 6.67 1.44 22.84
CA GLY A 185 5.28 1.23 22.43
C GLY A 185 5.05 1.27 20.91
N LEU A 186 6.12 1.37 20.11
CA LEU A 186 6.03 1.29 18.65
C LEU A 186 5.93 -0.15 18.20
N VAL A 187 5.12 -0.41 17.16
CA VAL A 187 5.07 -1.74 16.52
C VAL A 187 6.47 -2.17 16.10
N GLN A 188 6.82 -3.43 16.38
CA GLN A 188 8.08 -4.00 15.93
C GLN A 188 8.15 -4.05 14.40
N SER A 189 9.29 -3.62 13.84
CA SER A 189 9.47 -3.53 12.38
C SER A 189 9.32 -4.89 11.70
N GLN A 190 9.70 -5.97 12.38
CA GLN A 190 9.56 -7.34 11.91
C GLN A 190 8.11 -7.69 11.57
N VAL A 191 7.14 -7.20 12.35
CA VAL A 191 5.71 -7.44 12.10
C VAL A 191 5.27 -6.68 10.85
N LEU A 192 5.69 -5.42 10.70
CA LEU A 192 5.35 -4.60 9.53
C LEU A 192 5.94 -5.20 8.24
N VAL A 193 7.19 -5.63 8.27
CA VAL A 193 7.86 -6.31 7.15
C VAL A 193 7.15 -7.61 6.81
N ALA A 194 6.80 -8.43 7.81
CA ALA A 194 6.07 -9.66 7.57
C ALA A 194 4.70 -9.39 6.92
N LEU A 195 3.94 -8.41 7.41
CA LEU A 195 2.65 -8.02 6.82
C LEU A 195 2.77 -7.49 5.39
N GLN A 196 3.85 -6.78 5.07
CA GLN A 196 4.12 -6.27 3.72
C GLN A 196 4.53 -7.38 2.75
N SER A 197 5.16 -8.44 3.25
CA SER A 197 5.58 -9.59 2.43
C SER A 197 4.44 -10.52 2.01
N LEU A 198 3.26 -10.39 2.64
CA LEU A 198 2.12 -11.24 2.33
C LEU A 198 1.48 -10.90 0.99
N HIS A 199 1.04 -11.94 0.29
CA HIS A 199 0.29 -11.80 -0.96
C HIS A 199 -1.20 -11.59 -0.68
N TRP A 200 -1.59 -10.33 -0.57
CA TRP A 200 -2.96 -9.94 -0.29
C TRP A 200 -3.87 -10.07 -1.51
N LYS A 201 -4.93 -10.86 -1.38
CA LYS A 201 -6.00 -10.99 -2.37
C LYS A 201 -7.25 -10.26 -1.88
N PRO A 202 -7.93 -9.47 -2.72
CA PRO A 202 -9.21 -8.87 -2.33
C PRO A 202 -10.27 -9.97 -2.19
N VAL A 203 -10.98 -9.96 -1.06
CA VAL A 203 -12.13 -10.82 -0.77
C VAL A 203 -13.43 -10.08 -1.06
N SER A 204 -13.51 -8.81 -0.67
CA SER A 204 -14.64 -7.94 -0.97
C SER A 204 -14.20 -6.48 -1.02
N VAL A 205 -14.88 -5.68 -1.84
CA VAL A 205 -14.63 -4.24 -2.00
C VAL A 205 -15.95 -3.49 -1.83
N ARG A 206 -15.92 -2.42 -1.05
CA ARG A 206 -17.03 -1.48 -0.88
C ARG A 206 -16.58 -0.08 -1.28
N LEU A 207 -17.35 0.55 -2.17
CA LEU A 207 -17.20 1.97 -2.46
C LEU A 207 -17.75 2.78 -1.29
N ILE A 208 -16.95 3.69 -0.74
CA ILE A 208 -17.34 4.55 0.38
C ILE A 208 -17.78 5.92 -0.14
N ALA A 209 -16.90 6.60 -0.88
CA ALA A 209 -17.15 7.96 -1.34
C ALA A 209 -16.45 8.21 -2.68
N LYS A 210 -17.12 8.90 -3.60
CA LYS A 210 -16.51 9.32 -4.86
C LYS A 210 -15.55 10.47 -4.58
N ILE A 211 -14.34 10.39 -5.14
CA ILE A 211 -13.38 11.49 -5.09
C ILE A 211 -13.65 12.35 -6.34
N PRO A 212 -14.03 13.63 -6.19
CA PRO A 212 -14.18 14.51 -7.34
C PRO A 212 -12.87 14.56 -8.11
N ALA A 213 -12.92 14.40 -9.43
CA ALA A 213 -11.80 14.84 -10.25
C ALA A 213 -11.60 16.32 -9.94
N ALA A 214 -10.36 16.75 -9.68
CA ALA A 214 -10.07 18.16 -9.59
C ALA A 214 -10.59 18.79 -10.89
N SER A 215 -11.59 19.66 -10.77
CA SER A 215 -12.03 20.45 -11.91
C SER A 215 -10.80 21.22 -12.35
N THR A 216 -10.28 20.91 -13.53
CA THR A 216 -9.37 21.81 -14.25
C THR A 216 -10.19 23.05 -14.54
N ALA A 217 -10.34 23.94 -13.56
CA ALA A 217 -10.83 25.27 -13.83
C ALA A 217 -9.86 25.84 -14.87
N PRO A 218 -10.34 26.34 -16.02
CA PRO A 218 -9.47 27.16 -16.84
C PRO A 218 -8.94 28.25 -15.92
N ALA A 219 -7.62 28.47 -15.97
CA ALA A 219 -7.01 29.61 -15.30
C ALA A 219 -7.58 30.88 -15.96
N SER A 220 -8.78 31.28 -15.56
CA SER A 220 -9.31 32.61 -15.75
C SER A 220 -8.59 33.49 -14.74
N GLY A 221 -7.28 33.67 -14.95
CA GLY A 221 -6.59 34.80 -14.38
C GLY A 221 -7.25 36.06 -14.94
N PRO A 222 -7.54 37.09 -14.14
CA PRO A 222 -7.82 38.39 -14.71
C PRO A 222 -6.58 38.78 -15.51
N SER A 223 -6.77 39.09 -16.80
CA SER A 223 -5.78 39.81 -17.58
C SER A 223 -5.31 40.98 -16.72
N ALA A 224 -4.05 40.92 -16.28
CA ALA A 224 -3.40 42.10 -15.75
C ALA A 224 -3.37 43.10 -16.91
N THR A 225 -4.29 44.04 -16.90
CA THR A 225 -4.16 45.28 -17.67
C THR A 225 -2.81 45.85 -17.26
N GLN A 226 -1.80 45.67 -18.12
CA GLN A 226 -0.58 46.45 -18.02
C GLN A 226 -1.02 47.91 -18.11
N VAL A 227 -1.01 48.59 -16.96
CA VAL A 227 -1.04 50.04 -16.91
C VAL A 227 0.24 50.49 -17.61
N GLN A 228 0.11 50.82 -18.88
CA GLN A 228 1.17 51.43 -19.67
C GLN A 228 1.54 52.75 -18.96
N PRO A 229 2.79 52.93 -18.50
CA PRO A 229 3.20 54.20 -17.91
C PRO A 229 3.04 55.30 -18.96
N ALA A 230 2.32 56.36 -18.61
CA ALA A 230 2.17 57.53 -19.47
C ALA A 230 3.57 58.09 -19.83
N PRO A 231 3.79 58.52 -21.09
CA PRO A 231 5.04 59.17 -21.45
C PRO A 231 5.19 60.49 -20.67
N THR A 232 6.19 60.56 -19.81
CA THR A 232 6.63 61.80 -19.18
C THR A 232 7.08 62.79 -20.25
N ARG A 233 6.29 63.86 -20.40
CA ARG A 233 6.61 65.02 -21.22
C ARG A 233 7.89 65.69 -20.68
N PRO A 234 8.98 65.80 -21.45
CA PRO A 234 10.15 66.56 -21.03
C PRO A 234 9.77 68.04 -20.89
N ALA A 235 10.07 68.60 -19.72
CA ALA A 235 9.90 70.02 -19.42
C ALA A 235 10.93 70.83 -20.22
N SER A 236 10.44 71.79 -21.01
CA SER A 236 11.23 72.86 -21.61
C SER A 236 11.91 73.68 -20.51
N GLY A 237 13.21 73.46 -20.32
CA GLY A 237 14.10 74.39 -19.63
C GLY A 237 14.60 75.44 -20.63
N GLY A 238 13.88 76.55 -20.73
CA GLY A 238 14.37 77.79 -21.36
C GLY A 238 15.50 78.38 -20.53
N GLY A 239 16.55 78.84 -21.23
CA GLY A 239 17.80 79.27 -20.64
C GLY A 239 17.80 80.64 -19.96
N ILE A 240 18.94 80.95 -19.34
CA ILE A 240 19.40 82.32 -19.08
C ILE A 240 20.91 82.37 -19.41
N HIS A 241 21.25 83.41 -20.15
CA HIS A 241 22.57 83.82 -20.67
C HIS A 241 23.57 84.26 -19.58
N PRO A 242 24.88 84.35 -19.92
CA PRO A 242 25.95 84.83 -19.02
C PRO A 242 25.84 86.32 -18.65
#